data_AF-A0A329UG45-F1
#
_entry.id   AF-A0A329UG45-F1
#
_cell.length_a   1.000
_cell.length_b   1.000
_cell.length_c   1.000
_cell.angle_alpha   90.00
_cell.angle_beta   90.00
_cell.angle_gamma   90.00
#
_symmetry.space_group_name_H-M   'P 1'
#
loop_
_entity.id
_entity.type
_entity.pdbx_description
1 polymer ?
#
loop_
_entity_poly.entity_id
_entity_poly.type
_entity_poly.pdbx_seq_one_letter_code
_entity_poly.pdbx_strand_id
1 'polypeptide(L)'
;MDEYINREDVLKCLEYNTIQKPSANDVVSATLRVAREKVEKLPVAQEGVLLSFWRDPDKDPPKVETEVLILYRNEIDGYGITTAHYEDGSVFLQDSVWYWEDLPDWGTYDEERDDYKIPKGWWEYRHFNPDEVYNNRIDRPVVGWMPLPPKEVTQNGNQ
;
A
#
# COMPACT_ATOMS: atom_id res chain seq x y z
N MET A 1 -16.11 -5.97 -13.48
CA MET A 1 -14.65 -6.02 -13.28
C MET A 1 -14.11 -5.32 -14.51
N ASP A 2 -13.87 -4.01 -14.40
CA ASP A 2 -13.39 -3.25 -15.54
C ASP A 2 -11.93 -3.63 -15.73
N GLU A 3 -11.63 -4.40 -16.77
CA GLU A 3 -10.26 -4.76 -17.14
C GLU A 3 -9.46 -3.47 -17.30
N TYR A 4 -8.47 -3.26 -16.42
CA TYR A 4 -7.50 -2.20 -16.61
C TYR A 4 -6.75 -2.47 -17.91
N ILE A 5 -6.95 -1.59 -18.89
CA ILE A 5 -6.28 -1.71 -20.18
C ILE A 5 -4.82 -1.25 -19.99
N ASN A 6 -3.87 -2.17 -20.21
CA ASN A 6 -2.45 -1.84 -20.20
C ASN A 6 -2.12 -0.90 -21.37
N ARG A 7 -1.70 0.33 -21.06
CA ARG A 7 -1.40 1.34 -22.08
C ARG A 7 -0.33 0.89 -23.06
N GLU A 8 0.72 0.21 -22.59
CA GLU A 8 1.82 -0.23 -23.46
C GLU A 8 1.35 -1.32 -24.44
N ASP A 9 0.48 -2.22 -23.99
CA ASP A 9 -0.13 -3.22 -24.88
C ASP A 9 -1.03 -2.56 -25.95
N VAL A 10 -1.79 -1.51 -25.58
CA VAL A 10 -2.56 -0.72 -26.56
C VAL A 10 -1.66 0.00 -27.54
N LEU A 11 -0.60 0.64 -27.07
CA LEU A 11 0.34 1.36 -27.93
C LEU A 11 1.03 0.40 -28.91
N LYS A 12 1.36 -0.81 -28.47
CA LYS A 12 1.89 -1.89 -29.31
C LYS A 12 0.88 -2.36 -30.36
N CYS A 13 -0.39 -2.49 -30.00
CA CYS A 13 -1.46 -2.79 -30.96
C CYS A 13 -1.68 -1.67 -32.00
N LEU A 14 -1.33 -0.43 -31.64
CA LEU A 14 -1.39 0.73 -32.53
C LEU A 14 -0.10 0.91 -33.37
N GLU A 15 0.93 0.08 -33.16
CA GLU A 15 2.13 0.09 -34.01
C GLU A 15 1.79 -0.37 -35.44
N TYR A 16 2.33 0.37 -36.40
CA TYR A 16 1.97 0.24 -37.80
C TYR A 16 2.58 -1.00 -38.46
N ASN A 17 1.75 -1.86 -39.07
CA ASN A 17 2.20 -2.78 -40.11
C ASN A 17 1.79 -2.19 -41.47
N THR A 18 2.76 -1.99 -42.36
CA THR A 18 2.58 -1.34 -43.68
C THR A 18 1.44 -1.95 -44.49
N ILE A 19 0.40 -1.16 -44.78
CA ILE A 19 -0.72 -1.57 -45.65
C ILE A 19 -0.31 -1.33 -47.12
N GLN A 20 -0.47 -2.36 -47.95
CA GLN A 20 0.01 -2.39 -49.35
C GLN A 20 -0.74 -1.47 -50.33
N LYS A 21 -1.82 -0.77 -49.92
CA LYS A 21 -2.63 0.10 -50.80
C LYS A 21 -2.41 1.59 -50.46
N PRO A 22 -1.72 2.37 -51.33
CA PRO A 22 -1.32 3.75 -51.03
C PRO A 22 -2.44 4.71 -50.60
N SER A 23 -3.62 4.64 -51.24
CA SER A 23 -4.73 5.57 -50.94
C SER A 23 -5.44 5.30 -49.62
N ALA A 24 -5.47 4.05 -49.16
CA ALA A 24 -6.00 3.68 -47.84
C ALA A 24 -4.94 3.83 -46.75
N ASN A 25 -3.67 3.71 -47.12
CA ASN A 25 -2.50 3.86 -46.24
C ASN A 25 -2.54 5.21 -45.51
N ASP A 26 -2.86 6.30 -46.21
CA ASP A 26 -2.81 7.65 -45.64
C ASP A 26 -3.92 7.90 -44.60
N VAL A 27 -5.15 7.48 -44.87
CA VAL A 27 -6.30 7.66 -43.96
C VAL A 27 -6.16 6.77 -42.72
N VAL A 28 -5.74 5.51 -42.90
CA VAL A 28 -5.52 4.58 -41.79
C VAL A 28 -4.33 5.03 -40.95
N SER A 29 -3.23 5.48 -41.57
CA SER A 29 -2.07 6.03 -40.85
C SER A 29 -2.43 7.27 -40.04
N ALA A 30 -3.18 8.21 -40.62
CA ALA A 30 -3.62 9.40 -39.91
C ALA A 30 -4.50 9.06 -38.71
N THR A 31 -5.41 8.10 -38.86
CA THR A 31 -6.32 7.67 -37.78
C THR A 31 -5.56 6.97 -36.65
N LEU A 32 -4.66 6.04 -36.97
CA LEU A 32 -3.83 5.34 -35.98
C LEU A 32 -2.90 6.30 -35.23
N ARG A 33 -2.32 7.28 -35.92
CA ARG A 33 -1.51 8.33 -35.29
C ARG A 33 -2.33 9.12 -34.26
N VAL A 34 -3.53 9.57 -34.64
CA VAL A 34 -4.41 10.32 -33.73
C VAL A 34 -4.84 9.45 -32.53
N ALA A 35 -5.14 8.17 -32.76
CA ALA A 35 -5.45 7.23 -31.67
C ALA A 35 -4.27 7.08 -30.70
N ARG A 36 -3.05 6.90 -31.23
CA ARG A 36 -1.82 6.81 -30.44
C ARG A 36 -1.57 8.07 -29.63
N GLU A 37 -1.65 9.25 -30.25
CA GLU A 37 -1.49 10.53 -29.55
C GLU A 37 -2.50 10.72 -28.40
N LYS A 38 -3.72 10.21 -28.56
CA LYS A 38 -4.73 10.25 -27.50
C LYS A 38 -4.38 9.29 -26.35
N VAL A 39 -4.04 8.04 -26.67
CA VAL A 39 -3.62 7.03 -25.67
C VAL A 39 -2.35 7.48 -24.95
N GLU A 40 -1.43 8.15 -25.65
CA GLU A 40 -0.20 8.66 -25.08
C GLU A 40 -0.44 9.70 -23.97
N LYS A 41 -1.49 10.52 -24.13
CA LYS A 41 -1.87 11.60 -23.21
C LYS A 41 -2.77 11.15 -22.07
N LEU A 42 -3.25 9.90 -22.07
CA LEU A 42 -4.07 9.39 -20.97
C LEU A 42 -3.22 9.33 -19.70
N PRO A 43 -3.77 9.75 -18.55
CA PRO A 43 -3.09 9.58 -17.27
C PRO A 43 -2.91 8.08 -17.01
N VAL A 44 -1.66 7.69 -16.75
CA VAL A 44 -1.31 6.31 -16.39
C VAL A 44 -1.02 6.31 -14.90
N ALA A 45 -1.66 5.41 -14.17
CA ALA A 45 -1.19 5.04 -12.85
C ALA A 45 0.17 4.35 -13.03
N GLN A 46 1.26 5.10 -12.96
CA GLN A 46 2.58 4.50 -12.90
C GLN A 46 2.75 3.93 -11.49
N GLU A 47 2.85 2.61 -11.40
CA GLU A 47 3.10 1.89 -10.14
C GLU A 47 4.34 2.46 -9.42
N GLY A 48 5.38 2.81 -10.17
CA GLY A 48 6.56 3.49 -9.64
C GLY A 48 6.29 4.89 -9.06
N VAL A 49 5.31 5.63 -9.59
CA VAL A 49 4.91 6.93 -9.05
C VAL A 49 4.12 6.74 -7.75
N LEU A 50 3.19 5.77 -7.69
CA LEU A 50 2.50 5.45 -6.45
C LEU A 50 3.49 5.08 -5.35
N LEU A 51 4.42 4.17 -5.62
CA LEU A 51 5.43 3.72 -4.66
C LEU A 51 6.40 4.85 -4.24
N SER A 52 6.67 5.83 -5.10
CA SER A 52 7.59 6.93 -4.79
C SER A 52 7.15 7.84 -3.63
N PHE A 53 5.85 7.84 -3.29
CA PHE A 53 5.33 8.58 -2.14
C PHE A 53 5.42 7.82 -0.82
N TRP A 54 5.58 6.49 -0.87
CA TRP A 54 5.65 5.64 0.32
C TRP A 54 7.10 5.39 0.71
N ARG A 55 7.36 5.35 2.02
CA ARG A 55 8.65 4.97 2.57
C ARG A 55 8.82 3.46 2.52
N ASP A 56 10.01 3.02 2.15
CA ASP A 56 10.37 1.61 2.09
C ASP A 56 10.51 1.06 3.53
N PRO A 57 9.62 0.14 3.96
CA PRO A 57 9.61 -0.35 5.34
C PRO A 57 10.84 -1.17 5.71
N ASP A 58 11.56 -1.74 4.74
CA ASP A 58 12.78 -2.53 5.01
C ASP A 58 14.01 -1.63 5.20
N LYS A 59 13.98 -0.41 4.62
CA LYS A 59 15.11 0.55 4.69
C LYS A 59 14.92 1.63 5.75
N ASP A 60 13.70 2.13 5.91
CA ASP A 60 13.32 3.18 6.85
C ASP A 60 12.00 2.77 7.52
N PRO A 61 11.98 1.75 8.40
CA PRO A 61 10.76 1.38 9.11
C PRO A 61 10.31 2.54 10.02
N PRO A 62 9.00 2.67 10.30
CA PRO A 62 8.55 3.62 11.29
C PRO A 62 9.12 3.26 12.67
N LYS A 63 9.10 4.24 13.58
CA LYS A 63 9.42 3.95 14.98
C LYS A 63 8.44 2.90 15.51
N VAL A 64 8.96 1.96 16.30
CA VAL A 64 8.18 0.92 16.96
C VAL A 64 7.00 1.53 17.73
N GLU A 65 5.87 0.82 17.73
CA GLU A 65 4.58 1.24 18.29
C GLU A 65 3.97 2.53 17.68
N THR A 66 4.52 3.08 16.60
CA THR A 66 3.96 4.26 15.95
C THR A 66 2.93 3.86 14.91
N GLU A 67 1.70 4.36 15.07
CA GLU A 67 0.66 4.17 14.08
C GLU A 67 0.93 4.98 12.80
N VAL A 68 0.82 4.31 11.67
CA VAL A 68 1.09 4.85 10.33
C VAL A 68 0.08 4.32 9.32
N LEU A 69 -0.01 4.95 8.15
CA LEU A 69 -0.62 4.33 6.98
C LEU A 69 0.37 3.35 6.37
N ILE A 70 -0.13 2.19 5.94
CA ILE A 70 0.64 1.21 5.18
C ILE A 70 0.00 0.95 3.82
N LEU A 71 0.86 0.63 2.87
CA LEU A 71 0.50 0.08 1.56
C LEU A 71 0.88 -1.41 1.57
N TYR A 72 -0.09 -2.29 1.41
CA TYR A 72 0.14 -3.73 1.35
C TYR A 72 -0.28 -4.31 0.00
N ARG A 73 0.38 -5.39 -0.43
CA ARG A 73 0.03 -6.13 -1.64
C ARG A 73 -1.03 -7.18 -1.31
N ASN A 74 -2.14 -7.17 -2.03
CA ASN A 74 -3.21 -8.15 -1.88
C ASN A 74 -2.97 -9.40 -2.76
N GLU A 75 -3.91 -10.35 -2.73
CA GLU A 75 -3.78 -11.67 -3.36
C GLU A 75 -3.87 -11.65 -4.89
N ILE A 76 -4.42 -10.58 -5.45
CA ILE A 76 -4.62 -10.41 -6.89
C ILE A 76 -3.62 -9.41 -7.48
N ASP A 77 -2.46 -9.26 -6.83
CA ASP A 77 -1.41 -8.29 -7.19
C ASP A 77 -1.87 -6.82 -7.20
N GLY A 78 -2.99 -6.52 -6.54
CA GLY A 78 -3.41 -5.15 -6.27
C GLY A 78 -2.82 -4.61 -4.97
N TYR A 79 -3.08 -3.33 -4.72
CA TYR A 79 -2.66 -2.65 -3.51
C TYR A 79 -3.86 -2.29 -2.62
N GLY A 80 -3.70 -2.43 -1.31
CA GLY A 80 -4.62 -1.93 -0.30
C GLY A 80 -3.91 -0.96 0.64
N ILE A 81 -4.68 -0.07 1.27
CA ILE A 81 -4.20 0.87 2.27
C ILE A 81 -4.97 0.63 3.57
N THR A 82 -4.26 0.55 4.68
CA THR A 82 -4.83 0.52 6.03
C THR A 82 -3.91 1.22 7.02
N THR A 83 -4.32 1.37 8.27
CA THR A 83 -3.43 1.78 9.37
C THR A 83 -2.77 0.57 10.02
N ALA A 84 -1.55 0.74 10.51
CA ALA A 84 -0.82 -0.28 11.25
C ALA A 84 0.30 0.33 12.09
N HIS A 85 0.85 -0.45 13.00
CA HIS A 85 2.13 -0.18 13.65
C HIS A 85 3.11 -1.32 13.39
N TYR A 86 4.40 -1.03 13.50
CA TYR A 86 5.47 -2.00 13.30
C TYR A 86 6.12 -2.35 14.64
N GLU A 87 6.37 -3.64 14.83
CA GLU A 87 7.09 -4.19 15.97
C GLU A 87 8.38 -4.85 15.48
N ASP A 88 9.49 -4.58 16.16
CA ASP A 88 10.79 -5.16 15.82
C ASP A 88 11.15 -6.42 16.63
N GLY A 89 10.30 -6.79 17.59
CA GLY A 89 10.51 -7.90 18.52
C GLY A 89 11.14 -7.53 19.86
N SER A 90 11.37 -6.23 20.12
CA SER A 90 12.03 -5.76 21.35
C SER A 90 11.06 -5.35 22.46
N VAL A 91 9.80 -5.06 22.13
CA VAL A 91 8.79 -4.58 23.08
C VAL A 91 8.18 -5.75 23.85
N PHE A 92 8.00 -5.53 25.15
CA PHE A 92 7.34 -6.45 26.05
C PHE A 92 5.90 -6.04 26.29
N LEU A 93 5.02 -7.00 26.59
CA LEU A 93 3.59 -6.78 26.82
C LEU A 93 3.32 -5.67 27.84
N GLN A 94 4.04 -5.67 28.97
CA GLN A 94 3.80 -4.68 30.02
C GLN A 94 4.32 -3.27 29.68
N ASP A 95 5.22 -3.15 28.71
CA ASP A 95 5.76 -1.86 28.25
C ASP A 95 4.95 -1.27 27.09
N SER A 96 4.11 -2.08 26.46
CA SER A 96 3.42 -1.70 25.22
C SER A 96 2.37 -0.61 25.44
N VAL A 97 2.34 0.38 24.54
CA VAL A 97 1.29 1.41 24.49
C VAL A 97 0.01 0.88 23.83
N TRP A 98 0.10 -0.25 23.12
CA TRP A 98 -1.03 -0.94 22.51
C TRP A 98 -1.57 -2.05 23.41
N TYR A 99 -2.86 -2.33 23.26
CA TYR A 99 -3.54 -3.41 23.95
C TYR A 99 -3.47 -4.71 23.14
N TRP A 100 -2.95 -5.77 23.75
CA TRP A 100 -2.76 -7.08 23.13
C TRP A 100 -3.63 -8.13 23.80
N GLU A 101 -4.38 -8.90 23.00
CA GLU A 101 -5.14 -10.05 23.49
C GLU A 101 -4.43 -11.36 23.16
N ASP A 102 -4.56 -12.31 24.09
CA ASP A 102 -4.06 -13.68 23.96
C ASP A 102 -2.56 -13.77 23.60
N LEU A 103 -1.78 -12.71 23.82
CA LEU A 103 -0.33 -12.74 23.60
C LEU A 103 0.36 -13.91 24.33
N PRO A 104 -0.08 -14.36 25.51
CA PRO A 104 0.44 -15.59 26.11
C PRO A 104 0.34 -16.85 25.24
N ASP A 105 -0.61 -16.94 24.32
CA ASP A 105 -0.84 -18.10 23.46
C ASP A 105 0.07 -18.12 22.22
N TRP A 106 0.59 -16.97 21.80
CA TRP A 106 1.32 -16.84 20.52
C TRP A 106 2.58 -15.94 20.56
N GLY A 107 2.82 -15.22 21.66
CA GLY A 107 4.02 -14.44 21.92
C GLY A 107 5.19 -15.29 22.41
N THR A 108 6.34 -14.65 22.62
CA THR A 108 7.53 -15.34 23.16
C THR A 108 7.74 -14.98 24.63
N TYR A 109 7.56 -15.95 25.52
CA TYR A 109 7.80 -15.75 26.95
C TYR A 109 9.29 -15.58 27.26
N ASP A 110 9.61 -14.64 28.16
CA ASP A 110 10.95 -14.34 28.67
C ASP A 110 10.98 -14.62 30.17
N GLU A 111 11.67 -15.69 30.57
CA GLU A 111 11.71 -16.16 31.96
C GLU A 111 12.41 -15.16 32.91
N GLU A 112 13.37 -14.38 32.41
CA GLU A 112 14.12 -13.43 33.24
C GLU A 112 13.26 -12.25 33.65
N ARG A 113 12.41 -11.79 32.72
CA ARG A 113 11.52 -10.66 32.92
C ARG A 113 10.14 -11.06 33.46
N ASP A 114 9.79 -12.34 33.35
CA ASP A 114 8.43 -12.85 33.62
C ASP A 114 7.38 -12.11 32.77
N ASP A 115 7.66 -11.97 31.47
CA ASP A 115 6.82 -11.23 30.54
C ASP A 115 6.91 -11.78 29.11
N TYR A 116 6.00 -11.36 28.23
CA TYR A 116 5.95 -11.79 26.83
C TYR A 116 6.49 -10.72 25.90
N LYS A 117 7.38 -11.11 24.99
CA LYS A 117 7.80 -10.28 23.86
C LYS A 117 6.77 -10.31 22.75
N ILE A 118 6.46 -9.13 22.25
CA ILE A 118 5.60 -8.95 21.08
C ILE A 118 6.39 -9.38 19.83
N PRO A 119 5.83 -10.26 18.97
CA PRO A 119 6.53 -10.71 17.77
C PRO A 119 6.77 -9.58 16.76
N LYS A 120 7.92 -9.67 16.10
CA LYS A 120 8.27 -8.79 14.99
C LYS A 120 7.23 -8.88 13.87
N GLY A 121 6.76 -7.73 13.37
CA GLY A 121 5.82 -7.68 12.26
C GLY A 121 5.00 -6.39 12.20
N TRP A 122 4.03 -6.40 11.30
CA TRP A 122 3.03 -5.33 11.17
C TRP A 122 1.73 -5.77 11.82
N TRP A 123 1.11 -4.85 12.55
CA TRP A 123 -0.07 -5.09 13.36
C TRP A 123 -1.10 -4.00 13.14
N GLU A 124 -2.31 -4.38 12.74
CA GLU A 124 -3.43 -3.45 12.56
C GLU A 124 -4.19 -3.29 13.87
N TYR A 125 -4.27 -2.06 14.36
CA TYR A 125 -5.19 -1.71 15.43
C TYR A 125 -6.57 -1.56 14.80
N ARG A 126 -7.57 -2.32 15.27
CA ARG A 126 -8.89 -2.45 14.62
C ARG A 126 -9.55 -1.11 14.27
N HIS A 127 -9.52 -0.72 12.99
CA HIS A 127 -10.35 0.40 12.52
C HIS A 127 -11.68 -0.07 11.91
N PHE A 128 -11.77 -1.33 11.44
CA PHE A 128 -12.91 -1.77 10.61
C PHE A 128 -13.52 -3.16 10.92
N ASN A 129 -13.02 -3.95 11.86
CA ASN A 129 -13.59 -5.29 12.16
C ASN A 129 -14.66 -5.27 13.29
N PRO A 130 -15.76 -6.05 13.18
CA PRO A 130 -16.74 -6.26 14.27
C PRO A 130 -16.10 -6.95 15.50
N ASP A 131 -16.76 -6.82 16.66
CA ASP A 131 -16.23 -6.92 18.04
C ASP A 131 -15.34 -8.16 18.39
N GLU A 132 -14.43 -7.94 19.38
CA GLU A 132 -13.54 -8.91 20.08
C GLU A 132 -12.25 -9.52 19.45
N VAL A 133 -11.50 -8.84 18.56
CA VAL A 133 -10.13 -9.29 18.17
C VAL A 133 -9.14 -8.11 18.00
N TYR A 134 -8.25 -7.85 18.95
CA TYR A 134 -7.32 -6.69 18.89
C TYR A 134 -5.97 -7.03 18.26
N ASN A 135 -5.29 -6.02 17.69
CA ASN A 135 -3.95 -6.10 17.09
C ASN A 135 -3.75 -7.31 16.19
N ASN A 136 -4.43 -7.31 15.04
CA ASN A 136 -4.29 -8.41 14.10
C ASN A 136 -2.98 -8.32 13.35
N ARG A 137 -2.29 -9.45 13.25
CA ARG A 137 -1.10 -9.54 12.41
C ARG A 137 -1.49 -9.30 10.96
N ILE A 138 -0.77 -8.39 10.32
CA ILE A 138 -0.84 -8.23 8.87
C ILE A 138 0.03 -9.31 8.25
N ASP A 139 -0.64 -10.28 7.63
CA ASP A 139 -0.04 -11.44 6.96
C ASP A 139 0.32 -11.15 5.49
N ARG A 140 0.07 -9.92 5.02
CA ARG A 140 0.36 -9.45 3.67
C ARG A 140 1.71 -8.73 3.60
N PRO A 141 2.41 -8.78 2.44
CA PRO A 141 3.60 -7.97 2.23
C PRO A 141 3.26 -6.48 2.32
N VAL A 142 3.86 -5.79 3.29
CA VAL A 142 3.84 -4.32 3.38
C VAL A 142 4.97 -3.80 2.50
N VAL A 143 4.61 -2.99 1.51
CA VAL A 143 5.54 -2.47 0.49
C VAL A 143 5.82 -0.97 0.65
N GLY A 144 5.13 -0.32 1.58
CA GLY A 144 5.24 1.11 1.79
C GLY A 144 4.56 1.56 3.08
N TRP A 145 5.04 2.66 3.68
CA TRP A 145 4.34 3.33 4.78
C TRP A 145 4.47 4.86 4.72
N MET A 146 3.58 5.57 5.41
CA MET A 146 3.61 7.02 5.59
C MET A 146 3.07 7.39 6.97
N PRO A 147 3.54 8.49 7.59
CA PRO A 147 2.92 8.98 8.83
C PRO A 147 1.44 9.29 8.60
N LEU A 148 0.63 9.13 9.65
CA LEU A 148 -0.76 9.59 9.63
C LEU A 148 -0.81 11.11 9.32
N PRO A 149 -1.89 11.57 8.65
CA PRO A 149 -2.12 13.00 8.50
C PRO A 149 -2.08 13.71 9.86
N PRO A 150 -1.55 14.95 9.93
CA PRO A 150 -1.56 15.70 11.17
C PRO A 150 -2.99 15.87 11.66
N LYS A 151 -3.22 15.67 12.97
CA LYS A 151 -4.51 15.96 13.59
C LYS A 151 -4.85 17.42 13.32
N GLU A 152 -6.05 17.69 12.81
CA GLU A 152 -6.52 19.06 12.64
C GLU A 152 -6.51 19.75 14.01
N VAL A 153 -5.64 20.76 14.16
CA VAL A 153 -5.69 21.64 15.32
C VAL A 153 -6.90 22.53 15.11
N THR A 154 -8.01 22.23 15.76
CA THR A 154 -9.12 23.18 15.84
C THR A 154 -8.57 24.44 16.48
N GLN A 155 -8.44 25.50 15.69
CA GLN A 155 -8.24 26.85 16.21
C GLN A 155 -9.55 27.30 16.87
N ASN A 156 -9.95 26.65 17.96
CA ASN A 156 -10.93 27.23 18.88
C ASN A 156 -10.19 28.15 19.84
N GLY A 157 -9.64 29.22 19.26
CA GLY A 157 -9.44 30.46 20.00
C GLY A 157 -10.76 31.20 20.07
N ASN A 158 -11.08 31.68 21.28
CA ASN A 158 -12.13 32.63 21.65
C ASN A 158 -13.53 32.05 21.94
N GLN A 159 -13.83 31.82 23.22
CA GLN A 159 -14.53 32.79 24.07
C GLN A 159 -14.36 32.48 25.55
#